data_AF-W9DFL7-F1
#
_entry.id   AF-W9DFL7-F1
#
_cell.length_a   1.000
_cell.length_b   1.000
_cell.length_c   1.000
_cell.angle_alpha   90.00
_cell.angle_beta   90.00
_cell.angle_gamma   90.00
#
_symmetry.space_group_name_H-M   'P 1'
#
loop_
_entity.id
_entity.type
_entity.pdbx_description
1 polymer ?
#
loop_
_entity_poly.entity_id
_entity_poly.type
_entity_poly.pdbx_seq_one_letter_code
_entity_poly.pdbx_strand_id
1 'polypeptide(L)'
;PAQLNHDALNALLKAVFDDGLLGKSHRGLPIQLIIKADVNDLRREAGFATTATGTLIPITDLVNMAADTQPWLAVFKDATAIPLYFGRGKRLATREQRLVSFARPDGEVCSTPDCGISAAHVEMHHAQLDWGLGGLTDITDLAPACPKHNRMVSNEPGGYTTRMVREGPDEGRCAWRLNAEPGAPPNPERINRRPDIPRRFAEQLKQVRNEIHGPDEQSGDGVRLVARRVIDYRPARPTARKLSSSELSAVELELAALLGKVTLYD
;
A
#
# COMPACT_ATOMS: atom_id res chain seq x y z
N PRO A 1 5.77 39.36 14.60
CA PRO A 1 6.94 38.71 15.25
C PRO A 1 6.80 37.19 15.38
N ALA A 2 5.70 36.66 15.93
CA ALA A 2 5.53 35.22 16.15
C ALA A 2 5.54 34.38 14.86
N GLN A 3 4.83 34.82 13.82
CA GLN A 3 4.80 34.13 12.52
C GLN A 3 6.17 34.11 11.83
N LEU A 4 6.87 35.24 11.78
CA LEU A 4 8.24 35.32 11.24
C LEU A 4 9.23 34.42 11.99
N ASN A 5 9.13 34.35 13.32
CA ASN A 5 9.98 33.48 14.13
C ASN A 5 9.66 31.99 13.92
N HIS A 6 8.37 31.65 13.74
CA HIS A 6 7.93 30.31 13.38
C HIS A 6 8.45 29.90 12.00
N ASP A 7 8.33 30.79 11.01
CA ASP A 7 8.77 30.52 9.64
C ASP A 7 10.29 30.41 9.55
N ALA A 8 11.03 31.24 10.30
CA ALA A 8 12.49 31.16 10.40
C ALA A 8 12.94 29.86 11.08
N LEU A 9 12.25 29.41 12.14
CA LEU A 9 12.52 28.14 12.81
C LEU A 9 12.23 26.95 11.87
N ASN A 10 11.11 26.98 11.15
CA ASN A 10 10.76 25.96 10.16
C ASN A 10 11.78 25.91 9.01
N ALA A 11 12.23 27.05 8.50
CA ALA A 11 13.24 27.12 7.45
C ALA A 11 14.59 26.55 7.93
N LEU A 12 15.01 26.89 9.15
CA LEU A 12 16.22 26.34 9.76
C LEU A 12 16.11 24.82 9.93
N LEU A 13 14.99 24.31 10.45
CA LEU A 13 14.79 22.87 10.62
C LEU A 13 14.77 22.15 9.27
N LYS A 14 14.07 22.69 8.26
CA LYS A 14 14.07 22.12 6.89
C LYS A 14 15.49 22.07 6.31
N ALA A 15 16.26 23.16 6.42
CA ALA A 15 17.65 23.19 5.98
C ALA A 15 18.52 22.15 6.71
N VAL A 16 18.35 21.98 8.02
CA VAL A 16 19.10 20.99 8.82
C VAL A 16 18.72 19.55 8.46
N PHE A 17 17.45 19.28 8.18
CA PHE A 17 16.97 17.97 7.71
C PHE A 17 17.45 17.66 6.27
N ASP A 18 17.41 18.65 5.38
CA ASP A 18 17.81 18.53 3.99
C ASP A 18 19.35 18.40 3.83
N ASP A 19 20.13 19.04 4.71
CA ASP A 19 21.62 18.96 4.74
C ASP A 19 22.15 17.64 5.37
N GLY A 20 21.26 16.81 5.93
CA GLY A 20 21.61 15.49 6.45
C GLY A 20 22.48 15.50 7.72
N LEU A 21 22.52 16.64 8.43
CA LEU A 21 23.33 16.87 9.64
C LEU A 21 22.89 16.04 10.86
N LEU A 22 21.63 15.57 10.89
CA LEU A 22 21.04 14.84 12.04
C LEU A 22 21.18 13.31 11.96
N GLY A 23 22.16 12.81 11.21
CA GLY A 23 22.36 11.39 10.99
C GLY A 23 21.44 10.90 9.87
N LYS A 24 22.07 10.36 8.82
CA LYS A 24 21.37 9.96 7.59
C LYS A 24 20.53 8.69 7.74
N SER A 25 20.49 8.08 8.93
CA SER A 25 19.77 6.82 9.09
C SER A 25 19.33 6.47 10.51
N HIS A 26 18.13 5.91 10.63
CA HIS A 26 17.76 5.03 11.74
C HIS A 26 17.81 3.59 11.21
N ARG A 27 18.71 2.75 11.75
CA ARG A 27 18.93 1.36 11.30
C ARG A 27 19.28 1.23 9.80
N GLY A 28 20.06 2.16 9.26
CA GLY A 28 20.56 2.11 7.88
C GLY A 28 19.61 2.63 6.79
N LEU A 29 18.48 3.25 7.16
CA LEU A 29 17.56 3.90 6.23
C LEU A 29 17.38 5.39 6.59
N PRO A 30 17.41 6.32 5.62
CA PRO A 30 17.05 7.72 5.86
C PRO A 30 15.66 7.82 6.50
N ILE A 31 15.45 8.84 7.33
CA ILE A 31 14.13 9.15 7.90
C ILE A 31 13.24 9.52 6.71
N GLN A 32 12.43 8.56 6.25
CA GLN A 32 11.54 8.72 5.12
C GLN A 32 10.10 8.58 5.60
N LEU A 33 9.25 9.54 5.21
CA LEU A 33 7.81 9.42 5.39
C LEU A 33 7.27 8.48 4.32
N ILE A 34 6.88 7.27 4.73
CA ILE A 34 6.27 6.28 3.83
C ILE A 34 4.76 6.36 4.01
N ILE A 35 4.06 6.59 2.91
CA ILE A 35 2.61 6.82 2.87
C ILE A 35 1.97 5.87 1.85
N LYS A 36 0.83 5.30 2.23
CA LYS A 36 -0.04 4.47 1.38
C LYS A 36 -1.37 5.20 1.17
N ALA A 37 -1.82 5.29 -0.07
CA ALA A 37 -3.08 5.92 -0.45
C ALA A 37 -3.81 5.07 -1.51
N ASP A 38 -5.14 5.13 -1.52
CA ASP A 38 -5.95 4.55 -2.58
C ASP A 38 -5.95 5.45 -3.82
N VAL A 39 -5.84 4.87 -5.01
CA VAL A 39 -5.80 5.63 -6.26
C VAL A 39 -7.12 6.38 -6.55
N ASN A 40 -8.25 5.84 -6.08
CA ASN A 40 -9.55 6.49 -6.22
C ASN A 40 -9.70 7.66 -5.24
N ASP A 41 -9.11 7.55 -4.04
CA ASP A 41 -9.04 8.66 -3.09
C ASP A 41 -8.18 9.81 -3.65
N LEU A 42 -7.03 9.49 -4.25
CA LEU A 42 -6.21 10.48 -4.97
C LEU A 42 -6.97 11.13 -6.13
N ARG A 43 -7.66 10.34 -6.96
CA ARG A 43 -8.46 10.85 -8.10
C ARG A 43 -9.62 11.74 -7.67
N ARG A 44 -10.20 11.49 -6.49
CA ARG A 44 -11.28 12.29 -5.91
C ARG A 44 -10.76 13.49 -5.12
N GLU A 45 -9.45 13.59 -4.90
CA GLU A 45 -8.81 14.54 -3.99
C GLU A 45 -9.44 14.52 -2.58
N ALA A 46 -9.95 13.35 -2.17
CA ALA A 46 -10.76 13.20 -0.97
C ALA A 46 -10.57 11.80 -0.39
N GLY A 47 -10.47 11.74 0.94
CA GLY A 47 -10.19 10.51 1.68
C GLY A 47 -8.96 10.66 2.56
N PHE A 48 -8.38 9.53 2.96
CA PHE A 48 -7.24 9.50 3.87
C PHE A 48 -6.17 8.54 3.37
N ALA A 49 -4.93 9.01 3.39
CA ALA A 49 -3.75 8.17 3.30
C ALA A 49 -3.31 7.70 4.69
N THR A 50 -2.58 6.58 4.76
CA THR A 50 -2.04 6.03 6.01
C THR A 50 -0.52 6.02 5.95
N THR A 51 0.16 6.50 6.99
CA THR A 51 1.62 6.41 7.12
C THR A 51 2.04 5.01 7.61
N ALA A 52 3.30 4.64 7.41
CA ALA A 52 3.86 3.40 7.96
C ALA A 52 3.82 3.34 9.50
N THR A 53 3.69 4.48 10.19
CA THR A 53 3.50 4.55 11.64
C THR A 53 2.03 4.43 12.07
N GLY A 54 1.08 4.50 11.12
CA GLY A 54 -0.36 4.37 11.34
C GLY A 54 -1.13 5.69 11.42
N THR A 55 -0.47 6.83 11.21
CA THR A 55 -1.11 8.15 11.17
C THR A 55 -1.94 8.28 9.91
N LEU A 56 -3.15 8.84 10.03
CA LEU A 56 -3.98 9.21 8.87
C LEU A 56 -3.65 10.63 8.42
N ILE A 57 -3.53 10.82 7.12
CA ILE A 57 -3.25 12.10 6.48
C ILE A 57 -4.36 12.36 5.45
N PRO A 58 -5.08 13.49 5.50
CA PRO A 58 -6.03 13.86 4.46
C PRO A 58 -5.37 13.87 3.08
N ILE A 59 -6.07 13.40 2.06
CA ILE A 59 -5.52 13.37 0.69
C ILE A 59 -5.11 14.76 0.20
N THR A 60 -5.86 15.80 0.58
CA THR A 60 -5.52 17.20 0.29
C THR A 60 -4.15 17.59 0.83
N ASP A 61 -3.85 17.18 2.07
CA ASP A 61 -2.57 17.47 2.71
C ASP A 61 -1.45 16.65 2.07
N LEU A 62 -1.73 15.39 1.70
CA LEU A 62 -0.80 14.57 0.94
C LEU A 62 -0.43 15.20 -0.40
N VAL A 63 -1.42 15.69 -1.16
CA VAL A 63 -1.18 16.38 -2.44
C VAL A 63 -0.35 17.64 -2.24
N ASN A 64 -0.63 18.43 -1.20
CA ASN A 64 0.15 19.63 -0.87
C ASN A 64 1.59 19.31 -0.47
N MET A 65 1.84 18.16 0.16
CA MET A 65 3.18 17.69 0.52
C MET A 65 3.90 16.98 -0.64
N ALA A 66 3.18 16.57 -1.70
CA ALA A 66 3.70 15.67 -2.73
C ALA A 66 4.80 16.28 -3.61
N ALA A 67 4.95 17.62 -3.61
CA ALA A 67 5.94 18.33 -4.43
C ALA A 67 7.39 17.82 -4.22
N ASP A 68 7.73 17.40 -2.99
CA ASP A 68 9.05 16.87 -2.64
C ASP A 68 9.04 15.33 -2.46
N THR A 69 7.97 14.63 -2.88
CA THR A 69 7.86 13.17 -2.66
C THR A 69 8.47 12.35 -3.80
N GLN A 70 9.08 11.22 -3.44
CA GLN A 70 9.47 10.19 -4.41
C GLN A 70 8.33 9.17 -4.52
N PRO A 71 7.50 9.19 -5.58
CA PRO A 71 6.37 8.27 -5.70
C PRO A 71 6.86 6.85 -6.00
N TRP A 72 6.28 5.87 -5.29
CA TRP A 72 6.43 4.44 -5.59
C TRP A 72 5.05 3.87 -5.88
N LEU A 73 4.88 3.30 -7.09
CA LEU A 73 3.64 2.60 -7.46
C LEU A 73 3.81 1.10 -7.20
N ALA A 74 3.03 0.58 -6.25
CA ALA A 74 2.88 -0.86 -6.07
C ALA A 74 1.61 -1.32 -6.80
N VAL A 75 1.78 -2.18 -7.81
CA VAL A 75 0.66 -2.76 -8.56
C VAL A 75 0.36 -4.15 -8.00
N PHE A 76 -0.89 -4.35 -7.60
CA PHE A 76 -1.42 -5.64 -7.15
C PHE A 76 -2.44 -6.13 -8.16
N LYS A 77 -2.41 -7.42 -8.49
CA LYS A 77 -3.52 -8.11 -9.16
C LYS A 77 -4.35 -8.75 -8.06
N ASP A 78 -5.60 -8.32 -7.87
CA ASP A 78 -6.52 -8.94 -6.90
C ASP A 78 -5.92 -9.08 -5.48
N ALA A 79 -5.24 -8.04 -4.96
CA ALA A 79 -4.46 -8.03 -3.71
C ALA A 79 -3.13 -8.81 -3.70
N THR A 80 -2.78 -9.48 -4.78
CA THR A 80 -1.49 -10.18 -4.96
C THR A 80 -0.43 -9.24 -5.53
N ALA A 81 0.67 -9.06 -4.80
CA ALA A 81 1.78 -8.20 -5.21
C ALA A 81 2.41 -8.72 -6.50
N ILE A 82 2.74 -7.85 -7.46
CA ILE A 82 3.67 -8.22 -8.53
C ILE A 82 5.09 -8.28 -7.91
N PRO A 83 5.71 -9.46 -7.76
CA PRO A 83 6.75 -9.66 -6.74
C PRO A 83 8.15 -9.19 -7.13
N LEU A 84 8.92 -8.78 -6.13
CA LEU A 84 10.38 -8.85 -6.16
C LEU A 84 10.81 -10.16 -5.49
N TYR A 85 11.36 -11.08 -6.28
CA TYR A 85 11.81 -12.40 -5.84
C TYR A 85 13.29 -12.38 -5.49
N PHE A 86 13.65 -12.92 -4.33
CA PHE A 86 15.03 -13.10 -3.87
C PHE A 86 15.34 -14.56 -3.50
N GLY A 87 14.34 -15.43 -3.40
CA GLY A 87 14.47 -16.82 -3.02
C GLY A 87 15.26 -16.97 -1.71
N ARG A 88 16.36 -17.72 -1.76
CA ARG A 88 17.28 -17.93 -0.62
C ARG A 88 18.57 -17.10 -0.68
N GLY A 89 18.69 -16.15 -1.61
CA GLY A 89 19.90 -15.33 -1.76
C GLY A 89 20.16 -14.39 -0.58
N LYS A 90 19.12 -14.03 0.18
CA LYS A 90 19.20 -13.20 1.39
C LYS A 90 18.15 -13.64 2.41
N ARG A 91 18.52 -13.64 3.69
CA ARG A 91 17.57 -13.91 4.80
C ARG A 91 16.64 -12.72 5.08
N LEU A 92 17.14 -11.50 4.92
CA LEU A 92 16.41 -10.30 5.29
C LEU A 92 15.73 -9.69 4.07
N ALA A 93 14.45 -9.33 4.24
CA ALA A 93 13.68 -8.65 3.22
C ALA A 93 14.29 -7.29 2.86
N THR A 94 14.29 -6.95 1.57
CA THR A 94 14.78 -5.65 1.09
C THR A 94 13.84 -4.51 1.46
N ARG A 95 14.30 -3.27 1.26
CA ARG A 95 13.46 -2.07 1.39
C ARG A 95 12.22 -2.18 0.51
N GLU A 96 12.39 -2.58 -0.74
CA GLU A 96 11.32 -2.66 -1.72
C GLU A 96 10.30 -3.75 -1.34
N GLN A 97 10.75 -4.90 -0.83
CA GLN A 97 9.85 -5.92 -0.30
C GLN A 97 9.06 -5.43 0.92
N ARG A 98 9.68 -4.62 1.80
CA ARG A 98 8.97 -3.98 2.91
C ARG A 98 7.94 -2.95 2.43
N LEU A 99 8.26 -2.16 1.41
CA LEU A 99 7.32 -1.22 0.80
C LEU A 99 6.13 -1.95 0.17
N VAL A 100 6.37 -3.02 -0.55
CA VAL A 100 5.31 -3.87 -1.12
C VAL A 100 4.48 -4.52 -0.02
N SER A 101 5.12 -5.00 1.06
CA SER A 101 4.40 -5.56 2.21
C SER A 101 3.48 -4.51 2.86
N PHE A 102 3.95 -3.27 3.01
CA PHE A 102 3.15 -2.18 3.55
C PHE A 102 1.96 -1.83 2.65
N ALA A 103 2.15 -1.85 1.33
CA ALA A 103 1.12 -1.49 0.37
C ALA A 103 -0.03 -2.53 0.25
N ARG A 104 0.16 -3.78 0.71
CA ARG A 104 -0.89 -4.82 0.73
C ARG A 104 -2.09 -4.45 1.59
N PRO A 105 -3.29 -5.03 1.35
CA PRO A 105 -4.38 -4.97 2.31
C PRO A 105 -3.92 -5.39 3.71
N ASP A 106 -4.20 -4.55 4.72
CA ASP A 106 -3.78 -4.73 6.11
C ASP A 106 -2.26 -4.78 6.35
N GLY A 107 -1.45 -4.42 5.34
CA GLY A 107 0.01 -4.35 5.43
C GLY A 107 0.55 -3.24 6.34
N GLU A 108 -0.32 -2.29 6.72
CA GLU A 108 -0.02 -1.21 7.66
C GLU A 108 0.19 -1.64 9.12
N VAL A 109 -0.11 -2.90 9.47
CA VAL A 109 0.03 -3.45 10.82
C VAL A 109 0.62 -4.87 10.82
N CYS A 110 0.95 -5.36 12.01
CA CYS A 110 1.27 -6.76 12.26
C CYS A 110 0.15 -7.68 11.76
N SER A 111 0.50 -8.74 11.03
CA SER A 111 -0.45 -9.68 10.43
C SER A 111 -1.10 -10.64 11.43
N THR A 112 -0.58 -10.72 12.66
CA THR A 112 -1.20 -11.50 13.73
C THR A 112 -2.57 -10.92 14.08
N PRO A 113 -3.62 -11.76 14.17
CA PRO A 113 -4.96 -11.32 14.55
C PRO A 113 -4.98 -10.42 15.78
N ASP A 114 -5.78 -9.36 15.71
CA ASP A 114 -6.01 -8.38 16.79
C ASP A 114 -4.77 -7.55 17.19
N CYS A 115 -3.66 -7.65 16.45
CA CYS A 115 -2.49 -6.82 16.68
C CYS A 115 -2.56 -5.51 15.88
N GLY A 116 -2.44 -4.38 16.59
CA GLY A 116 -2.41 -3.03 15.99
C GLY A 116 -1.02 -2.41 15.84
N ILE A 117 0.06 -3.17 16.07
CA ILE A 117 1.43 -2.65 15.93
C ILE A 117 1.70 -2.26 14.48
N SER A 118 2.07 -1.01 14.25
CA SER A 118 2.23 -0.44 12.90
C SER A 118 3.43 -0.99 12.14
N ALA A 119 3.37 -0.92 10.81
CA ALA A 119 4.39 -1.42 9.89
C ALA A 119 5.81 -0.85 10.15
N ALA A 120 5.93 0.33 10.76
CA ALA A 120 7.21 0.87 11.19
C ALA A 120 7.91 0.05 12.30
N HIS A 121 7.14 -0.76 13.04
CA HIS A 121 7.57 -1.52 14.22
C HIS A 121 7.50 -3.04 14.04
N VAL A 122 7.33 -3.51 12.81
CA VAL A 122 7.28 -4.95 12.49
C VAL A 122 8.55 -5.42 11.77
N GLU A 123 8.76 -6.72 11.81
CA GLU A 123 9.76 -7.46 11.08
C GLU A 123 9.08 -8.20 9.92
N MET A 124 9.83 -8.54 8.86
CA MET A 124 9.33 -9.40 7.80
C MET A 124 9.55 -10.85 8.22
N HIS A 125 8.45 -11.51 8.58
CA HIS A 125 8.39 -12.89 9.00
C HIS A 125 8.17 -13.79 7.78
N HIS A 126 8.89 -14.93 7.75
CA HIS A 126 8.73 -15.98 6.75
C HIS A 126 7.44 -16.78 6.99
N ALA A 127 6.33 -16.17 6.60
CA ALA A 127 4.97 -16.62 6.87
C ALA A 127 4.58 -17.93 6.20
N GLN A 128 5.13 -18.24 5.02
CA GLN A 128 4.79 -19.47 4.32
C GLN A 128 5.51 -20.70 4.89
N LEU A 129 6.76 -20.52 5.28
CA LEU A 129 7.65 -21.56 5.80
C LEU A 129 8.82 -20.86 6.48
N ASP A 130 9.18 -21.29 7.69
CA ASP A 130 10.30 -20.68 8.41
C ASP A 130 11.60 -20.70 7.60
N TRP A 131 12.40 -19.64 7.71
CA TRP A 131 13.71 -19.56 7.06
C TRP A 131 14.62 -20.74 7.41
N GLY A 132 14.61 -21.16 8.68
CA GLY A 132 15.39 -22.31 9.17
C GLY A 132 14.99 -23.63 8.53
N LEU A 133 13.76 -23.72 8.01
CA LEU A 133 13.21 -24.87 7.32
C LEU A 133 13.26 -24.73 5.78
N GLY A 134 13.96 -23.72 5.27
CA GLY A 134 14.12 -23.49 3.83
C GLY A 134 13.14 -22.49 3.23
N GLY A 135 12.43 -21.72 4.05
CA GLY A 135 11.56 -20.64 3.62
C GLY A 135 12.22 -19.62 2.69
N LEU A 136 11.43 -19.09 1.76
CA LEU A 136 11.89 -18.12 0.78
C LEU A 136 11.69 -16.70 1.28
N THR A 137 12.68 -15.84 1.03
CA THR A 137 12.54 -14.39 1.23
C THR A 137 11.90 -13.76 0.00
N ASP A 138 10.77 -14.31 -0.41
CA ASP A 138 9.96 -13.82 -1.52
C ASP A 138 8.77 -13.09 -0.95
N ILE A 139 8.43 -11.93 -1.52
CA ILE A 139 7.40 -11.08 -0.92
C ILE A 139 6.08 -11.84 -0.76
N THR A 140 5.73 -12.73 -1.70
CA THR A 140 4.54 -13.60 -1.64
C THR A 140 4.52 -14.62 -0.50
N ASP A 141 5.65 -14.80 0.18
CA ASP A 141 5.88 -15.78 1.26
C ASP A 141 6.16 -15.09 2.60
N LEU A 142 6.28 -13.76 2.58
CA LEU A 142 6.55 -12.91 3.74
C LEU A 142 5.28 -12.19 4.22
N ALA A 143 5.21 -11.96 5.53
CA ALA A 143 4.20 -11.12 6.16
C ALA A 143 4.79 -10.23 7.27
N PRO A 144 4.17 -9.07 7.58
CA PRO A 144 4.57 -8.26 8.72
C PRO A 144 4.25 -8.97 10.05
N ALA A 145 5.21 -9.05 10.97
CA ALA A 145 4.96 -9.50 12.35
C ALA A 145 5.77 -8.66 13.34
N CYS A 146 5.15 -8.19 14.42
CA CYS A 146 5.89 -7.48 15.47
C CYS A 146 6.88 -8.43 16.15
N PRO A 147 7.95 -7.93 16.79
CA PRO A 147 8.98 -8.79 17.38
C PRO A 147 8.41 -9.83 18.38
N LYS A 148 7.34 -9.49 19.12
CA LYS A 148 6.65 -10.43 20.01
C LYS A 148 6.05 -11.59 19.20
N HIS A 149 5.20 -11.29 18.22
CA HIS A 149 4.48 -12.31 17.47
C HIS A 149 5.38 -13.11 16.52
N ASN A 150 6.44 -12.50 15.97
CA ASN A 150 7.42 -13.23 15.17
C ASN A 150 8.08 -14.37 15.99
N ARG A 151 8.32 -14.15 17.29
CA ARG A 151 8.85 -15.18 18.21
C ARG A 151 7.82 -16.19 18.71
N MET A 152 6.54 -15.95 18.47
CA MET A 152 5.47 -16.90 18.83
C MET A 152 5.26 -17.96 17.75
N VAL A 153 5.87 -17.80 16.58
CA VAL A 153 5.81 -18.81 15.52
C VAL A 153 6.71 -19.98 15.86
N SER A 154 6.13 -21.17 15.89
CA SER A 154 6.81 -22.44 16.10
C SER A 154 5.90 -23.59 15.68
N ASN A 155 6.45 -24.80 15.58
CA ASN A 155 5.67 -26.01 15.33
C ASN A 155 5.20 -26.71 16.62
N GLU A 156 5.51 -26.16 17.79
CA GLU A 156 5.20 -26.75 19.09
C GLU A 156 3.75 -26.43 19.52
N PRO A 157 3.10 -27.29 20.33
CA PRO A 157 1.86 -26.96 21.00
C PRO A 157 1.97 -25.63 21.78
N GLY A 158 0.92 -24.80 21.72
CA GLY A 158 0.92 -23.46 22.31
C GLY A 158 1.67 -22.39 21.50
N GLY A 159 2.45 -22.79 20.48
CA GLY A 159 2.98 -21.90 19.45
C GLY A 159 1.98 -21.60 18.34
N TYR A 160 2.42 -20.86 17.32
CA TYR A 160 1.61 -20.54 16.15
C TYR A 160 2.25 -21.05 14.86
N THR A 161 1.43 -21.65 14.00
CA THR A 161 1.78 -21.89 12.60
C THR A 161 1.17 -20.79 11.73
N THR A 162 1.92 -20.32 10.74
CA THR A 162 1.49 -19.32 9.76
C THR A 162 1.48 -19.91 8.35
N ARG A 163 0.68 -19.30 7.47
CA ARG A 163 0.75 -19.53 6.02
C ARG A 163 0.26 -18.32 5.25
N MET A 164 0.72 -18.17 4.02
CA MET A 164 0.13 -17.21 3.08
C MET A 164 -1.11 -17.81 2.43
N VAL A 165 -2.20 -17.06 2.40
CA VAL A 165 -3.42 -17.44 1.69
C VAL A 165 -3.20 -17.24 0.19
N ARG A 166 -3.51 -18.27 -0.61
CA ARG A 166 -3.23 -18.30 -2.05
C ARG A 166 -4.45 -18.11 -2.94
N GLU A 167 -5.64 -18.22 -2.37
CA GLU A 167 -6.90 -18.18 -3.12
C GLU A 167 -8.01 -17.60 -2.25
N GLY A 168 -9.04 -17.05 -2.92
CA GLY A 168 -10.25 -16.55 -2.28
C GLY A 168 -10.14 -15.09 -1.80
N PRO A 169 -11.12 -14.61 -1.02
CA PRO A 169 -11.21 -13.19 -0.64
C PRO A 169 -10.06 -12.70 0.25
N ASP A 170 -9.25 -13.63 0.74
CA ASP A 170 -8.12 -13.38 1.63
C ASP A 170 -6.77 -13.62 0.98
N GLU A 171 -6.73 -13.86 -0.33
CA GLU A 171 -5.48 -14.03 -1.08
C GLU A 171 -4.47 -12.92 -0.76
N GLY A 172 -3.22 -13.34 -0.52
CA GLY A 172 -2.13 -12.44 -0.15
C GLY A 172 -2.05 -12.06 1.33
N ARG A 173 -2.98 -12.51 2.17
CA ARG A 173 -2.95 -12.32 3.63
C ARG A 173 -2.27 -13.48 4.35
N CYS A 174 -1.79 -13.23 5.57
CA CYS A 174 -1.23 -14.26 6.44
C CYS A 174 -2.31 -14.82 7.36
N ALA A 175 -2.53 -16.13 7.30
CA ALA A 175 -3.35 -16.87 8.25
C ALA A 175 -2.48 -17.35 9.42
N TRP A 176 -3.02 -17.26 10.63
CA TRP A 176 -2.39 -17.69 11.87
C TRP A 176 -3.24 -18.78 12.51
N ARG A 177 -2.61 -19.88 12.94
CA ARG A 177 -3.26 -20.97 13.67
C ARG A 177 -2.51 -21.24 14.96
N LEU A 178 -3.21 -21.23 16.09
CA LEU A 178 -2.66 -21.71 17.36
C LEU A 178 -2.49 -23.23 17.28
N ASN A 179 -1.29 -23.73 17.56
CA ASN A 179 -1.02 -25.17 17.53
C ASN A 179 -1.70 -25.85 18.72
N ALA A 180 -2.50 -26.87 18.42
CA ALA A 180 -3.20 -27.65 19.42
C ALA A 180 -2.28 -28.73 20.02
N GLU A 181 -2.66 -29.26 21.18
CA GLU A 181 -1.98 -30.41 21.78
C GLU A 181 -2.08 -31.65 20.88
N PRO A 182 -1.11 -32.58 20.94
CA PRO A 182 -1.17 -33.82 20.18
C PRO A 182 -2.46 -34.59 20.42
N GLY A 183 -3.19 -34.91 19.34
CA GLY A 183 -4.47 -35.63 19.40
C GLY A 183 -5.71 -34.74 19.59
N ALA A 184 -5.55 -33.44 19.84
CA ALA A 184 -6.66 -32.50 19.83
C ALA A 184 -7.00 -32.07 18.38
N PRO A 185 -8.26 -31.69 18.10
CA PRO A 185 -8.61 -31.12 16.79
C PRO A 185 -7.85 -29.79 16.57
N PRO A 186 -7.50 -29.46 15.31
CA PRO A 186 -6.79 -28.22 15.02
C PRO A 186 -7.66 -27.00 15.34
N ASN A 187 -7.05 -25.96 15.92
CA ASN A 187 -7.71 -24.67 16.11
C ASN A 187 -8.03 -24.03 14.76
N PRO A 188 -9.09 -23.18 14.70
CA PRO A 188 -9.40 -22.44 13.49
C PRO A 188 -8.28 -21.47 13.13
N GLU A 189 -8.11 -21.24 11.83
CA GLU A 189 -7.26 -20.17 11.33
C GLU A 189 -7.92 -18.82 11.56
N ARG A 190 -7.08 -17.82 11.84
CA ARG A 190 -7.49 -16.44 11.99
C ARG A 190 -6.60 -15.55 11.13
N ILE A 191 -7.19 -14.50 10.57
CA ILE A 191 -6.51 -13.51 9.74
C ILE A 191 -6.73 -12.16 10.39
N ASN A 192 -5.68 -11.35 10.51
CA ASN A 192 -5.88 -9.98 10.96
C ASN A 192 -6.65 -9.20 9.90
N ARG A 193 -7.75 -8.58 10.33
CA ARG A 193 -8.57 -7.70 9.52
C ARG A 193 -8.73 -6.43 10.33
N ARG A 194 -8.03 -5.38 9.95
CA ARG A 194 -8.33 -4.09 10.50
C ARG A 194 -9.71 -3.71 9.97
N PRO A 195 -10.59 -3.17 10.84
CA PRO A 195 -11.70 -2.37 10.33
C PRO A 195 -11.10 -1.31 9.40
N ASP A 196 -11.55 -1.29 8.15
CA ASP A 196 -11.25 -0.20 7.24
C ASP A 196 -12.04 1.03 7.71
N ILE A 197 -11.53 1.66 8.78
CA ILE A 197 -12.19 2.79 9.45
C ILE A 197 -12.44 3.93 8.46
N PRO A 198 -11.50 4.32 7.59
CA PRO A 198 -11.77 5.35 6.59
C PRO A 198 -12.92 4.99 5.65
N ARG A 199 -12.94 3.77 5.08
CA ARG A 199 -14.05 3.34 4.23
C ARG A 199 -15.36 3.27 4.99
N ARG A 200 -15.38 2.70 6.20
CA ARG A 200 -16.59 2.62 7.05
C ARG A 200 -17.10 4.01 7.40
N PHE A 201 -16.20 4.94 7.71
CA PHE A 201 -16.56 6.32 7.99
C PHE A 201 -17.14 7.01 6.74
N ALA A 202 -16.52 6.83 5.57
CA ALA A 202 -17.04 7.34 4.30
C ALA A 202 -18.41 6.73 3.94
N GLU A 203 -18.59 5.42 4.14
CA GLU A 203 -19.87 4.72 3.96
C GLU A 203 -20.94 5.27 4.89
N GLN A 204 -20.59 5.50 6.15
CA GLN A 204 -21.50 6.03 7.15
C GLN A 204 -21.86 7.51 6.89
N LEU A 205 -20.89 8.33 6.47
CA LEU A 205 -21.17 9.70 6.01
C LEU A 205 -22.08 9.71 4.79
N LYS A 206 -21.86 8.80 3.82
CA LYS A 206 -22.73 8.66 2.64
C LYS A 206 -24.13 8.24 3.03
N GLN A 207 -24.27 7.31 3.97
CA GLN A 207 -25.55 6.89 4.51
C GLN A 207 -26.29 8.06 5.16
N VAL A 208 -25.64 8.77 6.10
CA VAL A 208 -26.23 9.92 6.80
C VAL A 208 -26.61 11.04 5.82
N ARG A 209 -25.76 11.33 4.82
CA ARG A 209 -26.08 12.27 3.75
C ARG A 209 -27.37 11.85 3.04
N ASN A 210 -27.48 10.59 2.63
CA ASN A 210 -28.66 10.09 1.93
C ASN A 210 -29.93 10.14 2.79
N GLU A 211 -29.81 9.96 4.11
CA GLU A 211 -30.93 10.09 5.05
C GLU A 211 -31.40 11.55 5.17
N ILE A 212 -30.49 12.53 5.13
CA ILE A 212 -30.81 13.95 5.27
C ILE A 212 -31.27 14.58 3.93
N HIS A 213 -30.57 14.26 2.85
CA HIS A 213 -30.69 14.96 1.56
C HIS A 213 -31.34 14.10 0.46
N GLY A 214 -31.60 12.82 0.72
CA GLY A 214 -31.90 11.84 -0.32
C GLY A 214 -30.63 11.34 -1.02
N PRO A 215 -30.71 10.20 -1.74
CA PRO A 215 -29.60 9.72 -2.56
C PRO A 215 -29.30 10.73 -3.67
N ASP A 216 -28.03 10.85 -4.07
CA ASP A 216 -27.67 11.60 -5.26
C ASP A 216 -28.50 11.08 -6.46
N GLU A 217 -29.07 12.00 -7.25
CA GLU A 217 -29.69 11.63 -8.52
C GLU A 217 -28.65 10.86 -9.34
N GLN A 218 -28.98 9.63 -9.75
CA GLN A 218 -28.19 8.95 -10.76
C GLN A 218 -28.15 9.89 -11.96
N SER A 219 -26.94 10.27 -12.39
CA SER A 219 -26.76 11.00 -13.64
C SER A 219 -27.18 10.09 -14.80
N GLY A 220 -28.49 10.05 -15.05
CA GLY A 220 -29.13 9.54 -16.24
C GLY A 220 -29.56 10.74 -17.07
N ASP A 221 -29.11 10.75 -18.33
CA ASP A 221 -29.63 11.58 -19.43
C ASP A 221 -29.45 13.10 -19.34
N GLY A 222 -28.19 13.54 -19.47
CA GLY A 222 -27.82 14.89 -19.92
C GLY A 222 -26.77 14.80 -21.03
N VAL A 223 -27.14 15.26 -22.23
CA VAL A 223 -26.43 15.18 -23.54
C VAL A 223 -24.91 14.97 -23.47
N ARG A 224 -24.44 13.77 -23.83
CA ARG A 224 -23.05 13.55 -24.25
C ARG A 224 -23.01 13.54 -25.79
N LEU A 225 -22.33 14.54 -26.35
CA LEU A 225 -22.19 14.81 -27.79
C LEU A 225 -21.93 13.54 -28.59
N VAL A 226 -22.73 13.36 -29.65
CA VAL A 226 -22.67 12.23 -30.59
C VAL A 226 -21.37 12.27 -31.38
N ALA A 227 -20.44 11.36 -31.10
CA ALA A 227 -19.35 11.04 -32.02
C ALA A 227 -19.79 9.89 -32.95
N ARG A 228 -19.83 10.22 -34.23
CA ARG A 228 -20.33 9.44 -35.38
C ARG A 228 -19.63 8.07 -35.51
N ARG A 229 -20.41 7.01 -35.76
CA ARG A 229 -19.93 5.67 -36.14
C ARG A 229 -19.06 5.73 -37.41
N VAL A 230 -17.93 5.03 -37.39
CA VAL A 230 -17.32 4.40 -38.57
C VAL A 230 -17.07 2.93 -38.22
N ILE A 231 -17.61 2.01 -39.03
CA ILE A 231 -17.46 0.55 -38.89
C ILE A 231 -16.41 0.05 -39.90
N ASP A 232 -15.34 -0.52 -39.35
CA ASP A 232 -14.56 -1.75 -39.69
C ASP A 232 -14.17 -2.12 -41.15
N TYR A 233 -12.87 -2.49 -41.35
CA TYR A 233 -12.50 -3.68 -42.15
C TYR A 233 -11.01 -4.19 -41.99
N ARG A 234 -10.85 -5.43 -41.43
CA ARG A 234 -9.79 -6.50 -41.63
C ARG A 234 -8.43 -6.47 -40.84
N PRO A 235 -7.73 -7.63 -40.65
CA PRO A 235 -7.28 -8.12 -39.32
C PRO A 235 -5.76 -8.39 -39.09
N ALA A 236 -5.44 -8.72 -37.81
CA ALA A 236 -4.32 -9.45 -37.16
C ALA A 236 -2.84 -8.92 -37.11
N ARG A 237 -2.52 -8.25 -35.98
CA ARG A 237 -1.38 -8.30 -34.99
C ARG A 237 0.05 -8.78 -35.39
N PRO A 238 1.12 -8.48 -34.58
CA PRO A 238 1.39 -7.33 -33.67
C PRO A 238 2.87 -6.82 -33.70
N THR A 239 3.12 -5.57 -33.29
CA THR A 239 4.33 -5.18 -32.52
C THR A 239 4.11 -3.87 -31.78
N ALA A 240 4.77 -3.74 -30.61
CA ALA A 240 4.65 -2.70 -29.60
C ALA A 240 4.31 -1.29 -30.11
N ARG A 241 3.20 -0.72 -29.61
CA ARG A 241 2.76 0.64 -29.93
C ARG A 241 3.58 1.64 -29.11
N LYS A 242 4.33 2.51 -29.79
CA LYS A 242 4.78 3.79 -29.24
C LYS A 242 3.56 4.72 -29.20
N LEU A 243 3.24 5.24 -28.01
CA LEU A 243 2.17 6.23 -27.83
C LEU A 243 2.67 7.61 -28.25
N SER A 244 1.89 8.31 -29.08
CA SER A 244 2.11 9.71 -29.43
C SER A 244 1.40 10.61 -28.41
N SER A 245 1.95 11.80 -28.12
CA SER A 245 1.40 12.78 -27.17
C SER A 245 -0.02 13.28 -27.54
N SER A 246 -0.45 13.06 -28.79
CA SER A 246 -1.81 13.37 -29.25
C SER A 246 -2.87 12.35 -28.80
N GLU A 247 -2.45 11.25 -28.16
CA GLU A 247 -3.32 10.14 -27.75
C GLU A 247 -3.54 10.08 -26.22
N LEU A 248 -3.00 11.04 -25.46
CA LEU A 248 -3.07 11.09 -24.00
C LEU A 248 -4.07 12.15 -23.54
N SER A 249 -4.88 11.80 -22.55
CA SER A 249 -5.71 12.77 -21.81
C SER A 249 -4.83 13.71 -20.97
N ALA A 250 -5.37 14.87 -20.58
CA ALA A 250 -4.66 15.87 -19.78
C ALA A 250 -4.07 15.29 -18.48
N VAL A 251 -4.79 14.36 -17.83
CA VAL A 251 -4.35 13.68 -16.60
C VAL A 251 -3.21 12.69 -16.87
N GLU A 252 -3.21 12.02 -18.02
CA GLU A 252 -2.14 11.08 -18.41
C GLU A 252 -0.85 11.81 -18.77
N LEU A 253 -0.94 13.02 -19.32
CA LEU A 253 0.19 13.91 -19.56
C LEU A 253 0.81 14.42 -18.25
N GLU A 254 -0.02 14.74 -17.26
CA GLU A 254 0.42 15.20 -15.94
C GLU A 254 1.09 14.07 -15.13
N LEU A 255 0.54 12.85 -15.21
CA LEU A 255 1.17 11.65 -14.65
C LEU A 255 2.49 11.30 -15.36
N ALA A 256 2.56 11.43 -16.68
CA ALA A 256 3.78 11.17 -17.45
C ALA A 256 4.90 12.18 -17.14
N ALA A 257 4.53 13.44 -16.87
CA ALA A 257 5.44 14.49 -16.42
C ALA A 257 5.97 14.24 -14.99
N LEU A 258 5.09 13.83 -14.06
CA LEU A 258 5.45 13.44 -12.69
C LEU A 258 6.35 12.20 -12.64
N LEU A 259 6.24 11.30 -13.63
CA LEU A 259 7.00 10.05 -13.71
C LEU A 259 8.28 10.15 -14.58
N GLY A 260 8.61 11.34 -15.09
CA GLY A 260 9.86 11.60 -15.81
C GLY A 260 10.03 10.82 -17.12
N LYS A 261 8.94 10.40 -17.78
CA LYS A 261 8.96 9.56 -18.99
C LYS A 261 8.50 10.29 -20.25
N VAL A 262 9.05 11.46 -20.57
CA VAL A 262 9.07 11.92 -21.97
C VAL A 262 10.34 12.74 -22.23
N THR A 263 11.21 12.24 -23.12
CA THR A 263 12.17 13.08 -23.83
C THR A 263 11.46 13.59 -25.08
N LEU A 264 11.15 14.89 -25.12
CA LEU A 264 10.52 15.53 -26.27
C LEU A 264 11.60 15.92 -27.27
N TYR A 265 11.44 15.50 -28.53
CA TYR A 265 12.08 16.13 -29.67
C TYR A 265 10.99 16.43 -30.71
N ASP A 266 11.11 17.60 -31.34
CA ASP A 266 10.15 18.20 -32.28
C ASP A 266 9.68 17.28 -33.41
#